data_AF-A0AAV4ANU2-F1
#
_entry.id   AF-A0AAV4ANU2-F1
#
_cell.length_a   1.000
_cell.length_b   1.000
_cell.length_c   1.000
_cell.angle_alpha   90.00
_cell.angle_beta   90.00
_cell.angle_gamma   90.00
#
_symmetry.space_group_name_H-M   'P 1'
#
loop_
_entity.id
_entity.type
_entity.pdbx_description
1 polymer ?
#
loop_
_entity_poly.entity_id
_entity_poly.type
_entity_poly.pdbx_seq_one_letter_code
_entity_poly.pdbx_strand_id
1 'polypeptide(L)'
;MQVIETFVCQLYGKPSHTSVDKVRYDKVKQCFKDKKASSSNFPDLPKPENNRWRLNSSGGLEIKWFSKDFIPKELQDILPDTLGTDDALEKELQDDDFSSHEESISDTDDEL
;
A
#
# COMPACT_ATOMS: atom_id res chain seq x y z
N MET A 1 1.27 -21.69 29.69
CA MET A 1 0.83 -20.35 29.23
C MET A 1 -0.61 -19.97 29.63
N GLN A 2 -1.48 -20.90 30.07
CA GLN A 2 -2.91 -20.63 30.32
C GLN A 2 -3.24 -19.75 31.55
N VAL A 3 -2.34 -19.67 32.55
CA VAL A 3 -2.59 -18.90 33.79
C VAL A 3 -2.62 -17.39 33.52
N ILE A 4 -1.71 -16.90 32.68
CA ILE A 4 -1.63 -15.48 32.32
C ILE A 4 -2.86 -15.07 31.49
N GLU A 5 -3.26 -15.92 30.53
CA GLU A 5 -4.44 -15.68 29.70
C GLU A 5 -5.73 -15.58 30.53
N THR A 6 -5.87 -16.46 31.53
CA THR A 6 -7.01 -16.45 32.46
C THR A 6 -7.06 -15.17 33.29
N PHE A 7 -5.92 -14.73 33.82
CA PHE A 7 -5.82 -13.49 34.60
C PHE A 7 -6.17 -12.26 33.75
N VAL A 8 -5.63 -12.17 32.53
CA VAL A 8 -5.92 -11.06 31.60
C VAL A 8 -7.42 -11.05 31.21
N CYS A 9 -8.02 -12.21 30.94
CA CYS A 9 -9.44 -12.31 30.61
C CYS A 9 -10.36 -11.92 31.79
N GLN A 10 -9.94 -12.16 33.04
CA GLN A 10 -10.72 -11.74 34.22
C GLN A 10 -10.68 -10.23 34.44
N LEU A 11 -9.54 -9.59 34.15
CA LEU A 11 -9.38 -8.14 34.32
C LEU A 11 -10.04 -7.33 33.20
N TYR A 12 -9.90 -7.77 31.95
CA TYR A 12 -10.27 -6.98 30.77
C TYR A 12 -11.42 -7.60 29.96
N GLY A 13 -11.92 -8.76 30.36
CA GLY A 13 -12.88 -9.55 29.60
C GLY A 13 -12.21 -10.38 28.50
N LYS A 14 -12.94 -11.35 27.95
CA LYS A 14 -12.46 -12.12 26.79
C LYS A 14 -12.47 -11.19 25.57
N PRO A 15 -11.33 -10.99 24.89
CA PRO A 15 -11.32 -10.20 23.67
C PRO A 15 -12.25 -10.85 22.64
N SER A 16 -13.25 -10.09 22.19
CA SER A 16 -14.23 -10.53 21.17
C SER A 16 -13.55 -10.89 19.83
N HIS A 17 -12.33 -10.40 19.61
CA HIS A 17 -11.56 -10.59 18.40
C HIS A 17 -10.28 -11.34 18.72
N THR A 18 -10.09 -12.49 18.06
CA THR A 18 -8.86 -13.29 18.12
C THR A 18 -7.73 -12.71 17.28
N SER A 19 -8.02 -11.74 16.39
CA SER A 19 -7.06 -11.10 15.50
C SER A 19 -7.13 -9.58 15.60
N VAL A 20 -5.94 -8.97 15.70
CA VAL A 20 -5.77 -7.50 15.68
C VAL A 20 -6.24 -6.90 14.36
N ASP A 21 -6.06 -7.60 13.24
CA ASP A 21 -6.48 -7.10 11.93
C ASP A 21 -8.00 -7.03 11.82
N LYS A 22 -8.71 -7.96 12.46
CA LYS A 22 -10.18 -7.90 12.56
C LYS A 22 -10.63 -6.65 13.34
N VAL A 23 -9.94 -6.31 14.42
CA VAL A 23 -10.22 -5.08 15.21
C VAL A 23 -9.96 -3.83 14.37
N ARG A 24 -8.84 -3.78 13.64
CA ARG A 24 -8.52 -2.66 12.73
C ARG A 24 -9.58 -2.52 11.64
N TYR A 25 -9.93 -3.61 10.99
CA TYR A 25 -10.95 -3.64 9.94
C TYR A 25 -12.31 -3.17 10.45
N ASP A 26 -12.77 -3.68 11.60
CA ASP A 26 -14.07 -3.31 12.17
C ASP A 26 -14.10 -1.84 12.59
N LYS A 27 -13.00 -1.31 13.14
CA LYS A 27 -12.87 0.12 13.48
C LYS A 27 -12.96 1.01 12.24
N VAL A 28 -12.24 0.65 11.17
CA VAL A 28 -12.30 1.38 9.89
C VAL A 28 -13.69 1.29 9.28
N LYS A 29 -14.28 0.09 9.24
CA LYS A 29 -15.63 -0.16 8.74
C LYS A 29 -16.67 0.67 9.50
N GLN A 30 -16.53 0.81 10.82
CA GLN A 30 -17.41 1.65 11.62
C GLN A 30 -17.30 3.13 11.21
N CYS A 31 -16.08 3.65 11.05
CA CYS A 31 -15.86 5.03 10.57
C CYS A 31 -16.49 5.31 9.20
N PHE A 32 -16.66 4.30 8.35
CA PHE A 32 -17.32 4.44 7.05
C PHE A 32 -18.83 4.22 7.09
N LYS A 33 -19.34 3.41 8.03
CA LYS A 33 -20.79 3.24 8.25
C LYS A 33 -21.44 4.52 8.76
N ASP A 34 -20.76 5.20 9.67
CA ASP A 34 -21.25 6.45 10.27
C ASP A 34 -21.12 7.66 9.32
N LYS A 35 -20.43 7.49 8.17
CA LYS A 35 -20.30 8.50 7.10
C LYS A 35 -21.37 8.40 6.00
N LYS A 36 -22.43 7.60 6.18
CA LYS A 36 -23.63 7.67 5.33
C LYS A 36 -24.56 8.81 5.79
N ALA A 37 -24.16 10.08 5.67
CA ALA A 37 -25.06 11.26 5.59
C ALA A 37 -24.36 12.61 5.91
N SER A 38 -23.26 12.94 5.25
CA SER A 38 -23.02 14.37 4.96
C SER A 38 -22.38 14.49 3.59
N SER A 39 -23.21 14.74 2.58
CA SER A 39 -22.77 14.89 1.19
C SER A 39 -21.98 16.18 0.92
N SER A 40 -21.43 16.83 1.94
CA SER A 40 -20.94 18.21 1.83
C SER A 40 -19.56 18.48 2.44
N ASN A 41 -18.84 17.47 2.92
CA ASN A 41 -17.49 17.64 3.49
C ASN A 41 -16.41 16.84 2.73
N PHE A 42 -16.66 16.54 1.45
CA PHE A 42 -15.53 16.23 0.59
C PHE A 42 -14.85 17.56 0.25
N PRO A 43 -13.54 17.72 0.54
CA PRO A 43 -12.83 18.87 0.00
C PRO A 43 -13.04 18.87 -1.51
N ASP A 44 -13.32 20.03 -2.08
CA ASP A 44 -13.49 20.16 -3.52
C ASP A 44 -12.17 19.74 -4.17
N LEU A 45 -12.12 18.51 -4.66
CA LEU A 45 -10.92 17.99 -5.29
C LEU A 45 -10.78 18.77 -6.60
N PRO A 46 -9.61 19.40 -6.85
CA PRO A 46 -9.40 20.10 -8.09
C PRO A 46 -9.69 19.13 -9.25
N LYS A 47 -10.46 19.61 -10.23
CA LYS A 47 -10.74 18.85 -11.45
C LYS A 47 -9.40 18.31 -12.00
N PRO A 48 -9.36 17.06 -12.50
CA PRO A 48 -8.11 16.48 -13.00
C PRO A 48 -7.46 17.37 -14.07
N GLU A 49 -8.29 18.06 -14.87
CA GLU A 49 -7.89 19.06 -15.87
C GLU A 49 -7.06 20.22 -15.30
N ASN A 50 -7.28 20.59 -14.03
CA ASN A 50 -6.50 21.62 -13.34
C ASN A 50 -5.10 21.14 -12.92
N ASN A 51 -4.84 19.82 -13.01
CA ASN A 51 -3.61 19.17 -12.57
C ASN A 51 -2.84 18.51 -13.73
N ARG A 52 -2.85 19.12 -14.92
CA ARG A 52 -2.13 18.66 -16.14
C ARG A 52 -2.63 17.32 -16.72
N TRP A 53 -3.75 16.79 -16.24
CA TRP A 53 -4.44 15.73 -16.95
C TRP A 53 -5.20 16.33 -18.13
N ARG A 54 -5.14 15.68 -19.28
CA ARG A 54 -5.90 16.07 -20.47
C ARG A 54 -6.65 14.85 -21.00
N LEU A 55 -7.79 15.09 -21.64
CA LEU A 55 -8.49 14.03 -22.36
C LEU A 55 -7.74 13.75 -23.67
N ASN A 56 -7.46 12.48 -23.92
CA ASN A 56 -6.88 12.02 -25.18
C ASN A 56 -7.98 11.85 -26.24
N SER A 57 -7.59 11.52 -27.48
CA SER A 57 -8.53 11.34 -28.59
C SER A 57 -9.52 10.18 -28.41
N SER A 58 -9.22 9.25 -27.49
CA SER A 58 -10.12 8.14 -27.11
C SER A 58 -11.05 8.47 -25.94
N GLY A 59 -11.00 9.70 -25.39
CA GLY A 59 -11.78 10.11 -24.22
C GLY A 59 -11.25 9.62 -22.87
N GLY A 60 -10.03 9.05 -22.84
CA GLY A 60 -9.32 8.68 -21.62
C GLY A 60 -8.51 9.86 -21.06
N LEU A 61 -8.26 9.85 -19.75
CA LEU A 61 -7.40 10.83 -19.09
C LEU A 61 -5.92 10.44 -19.24
N GLU A 62 -5.10 11.33 -19.77
CA GLU A 62 -3.64 11.16 -19.87
C GLU A 62 -2.90 12.32 -19.19
N ILE A 63 -1.76 12.02 -18.56
CA ILE A 63 -0.85 13.03 -18.02
C ILE A 63 0.11 13.41 -19.14
N LYS A 64 0.14 14.69 -19.53
CA LYS A 64 1.18 15.18 -20.45
C LYS A 64 2.49 15.37 -19.68
N TRP A 65 3.31 14.34 -19.67
CA TRP A 65 4.72 14.46 -19.26
C TRP A 65 5.45 15.38 -20.24
N PHE A 66 6.43 16.14 -19.77
CA PHE A 66 7.23 16.99 -20.63
C PHE A 66 8.04 16.11 -21.58
N SER A 67 7.92 16.35 -22.89
CA SER A 67 8.56 15.55 -23.94
C SER A 67 10.07 15.83 -24.11
N LYS A 68 10.62 16.68 -23.25
CA LYS A 68 12.05 16.80 -22.98
C LYS A 68 12.17 16.80 -21.47
N ASP A 69 13.15 16.09 -20.96
CA ASP A 69 13.46 15.76 -19.56
C ASP A 69 13.64 16.99 -18.66
N PHE A 70 12.61 17.82 -18.57
CA PHE A 70 12.59 19.00 -17.74
C PHE A 70 11.95 18.59 -16.43
N ILE A 71 12.74 17.90 -15.62
CA ILE A 71 12.50 17.87 -14.19
C ILE A 71 12.61 19.33 -13.73
N PRO A 72 11.53 19.91 -13.17
CA PRO A 72 11.57 21.27 -12.63
C PRO A 72 12.81 21.43 -11.75
N LYS A 73 13.50 22.57 -11.83
CA LYS A 73 14.75 22.79 -11.08
C LYS A 73 14.55 22.55 -9.58
N GLU A 74 13.36 22.83 -9.09
CA GLU A 74 12.92 22.63 -7.71
C GLU A 74 12.91 21.16 -7.28
N LEU A 75 12.87 20.23 -8.23
CA LEU A 75 12.91 18.78 -8.00
C LEU A 75 14.26 18.15 -8.35
N GLN A 76 15.19 18.91 -8.93
CA GLN A 76 16.54 18.41 -9.24
C GLN A 76 17.32 18.08 -7.97
N ASP A 77 17.10 18.84 -6.89
CA ASP A 77 17.77 18.64 -5.60
C ASP A 77 17.32 17.35 -4.86
N ILE A 78 16.22 16.73 -5.31
CA ILE A 78 15.64 15.52 -4.70
C ILE A 78 16.08 14.26 -5.47
N LEU A 79 16.63 14.43 -6.68
CA LEU A 79 17.15 13.30 -7.43
C LEU A 79 18.44 12.81 -6.77
N PRO A 80 18.55 11.52 -6.45
CA PRO A 80 19.83 10.96 -6.06
C PRO A 80 20.83 11.14 -7.22
N ASP A 81 22.06 11.53 -6.89
CA ASP A 81 23.16 11.73 -7.85
C ASP A 81 23.43 10.48 -8.73
N THR A 82 22.89 9.32 -8.35
CA THR A 82 23.03 8.04 -9.05
C THR A 82 22.15 7.86 -10.28
N LEU A 83 21.13 8.71 -10.49
CA LEU A 83 20.21 8.61 -11.65
C LEU A 83 20.71 9.35 -12.90
N GLY A 84 21.89 9.99 -12.86
CA GLY A 84 22.39 10.89 -13.92
C GLY A 84 23.19 10.24 -15.04
N THR A 85 23.36 8.92 -15.04
CA THR A 85 24.07 8.20 -16.12
C THR A 85 23.25 7.00 -16.54
N ASP A 86 22.61 7.10 -17.71
CA ASP A 86 21.85 6.02 -18.35
C ASP A 86 22.64 4.70 -18.49
N ASP A 87 23.98 4.77 -18.50
CA ASP A 87 24.88 3.60 -18.58
C ASP A 87 24.95 2.74 -17.30
N ALA A 88 24.46 3.22 -16.15
CA ALA A 88 24.61 2.50 -14.88
C ALA A 88 23.41 1.58 -14.55
N LEU A 89 22.22 1.85 -15.09
CA LEU A 89 20.99 1.14 -14.67
C LEU A 89 20.79 -0.21 -15.37
N GLU A 90 21.34 -0.42 -16.57
CA GLU A 90 21.23 -1.70 -17.27
C GLU A 90 22.08 -2.81 -16.64
N LYS A 91 23.01 -2.48 -15.74
CA LYS A 91 23.93 -3.45 -15.15
C LYS A 91 23.45 -4.12 -13.85
N GLU A 92 22.33 -3.68 -13.28
CA GLU A 92 21.77 -4.25 -12.03
C GLU A 92 20.59 -5.22 -12.23
N LEU A 93 20.26 -5.59 -13.48
CA LEU A 93 19.19 -6.56 -13.77
C LEU A 93 19.69 -7.94 -14.22
N GLN A 94 20.99 -8.22 -14.07
CA GLN A 94 21.54 -9.56 -14.27
C GLN A 94 22.11 -10.08 -12.95
N ASP A 95 21.60 -11.25 -12.53
CA ASP A 95 22.22 -12.20 -11.60
C ASP A 95 21.70 -12.29 -10.15
N ASP A 96 20.41 -12.02 -9.90
CA ASP A 96 19.73 -12.67 -8.76
C ASP A 96 18.99 -13.92 -9.22
N ASP A 97 19.78 -15.00 -9.24
CA ASP A 97 19.37 -16.40 -9.24
C ASP A 97 18.33 -16.62 -8.14
N PHE A 98 17.05 -16.55 -8.52
CA PHE A 98 15.91 -16.84 -7.67
C PHE A 98 15.92 -18.34 -7.37
N SER A 99 16.77 -18.75 -6.44
CA SER A 99 16.82 -20.10 -5.90
C SER A 99 15.48 -20.37 -5.22
N SER A 100 14.61 -21.07 -5.95
CA SER A 100 13.30 -21.52 -5.49
C SER A 100 13.50 -22.52 -4.35
N HIS A 101 13.47 -22.03 -3.12
CA HIS A 101 13.42 -22.89 -1.94
C HIS A 101 11.99 -23.42 -1.80
N GLU A 102 11.75 -24.56 -2.44
CA GLU A 102 10.56 -25.37 -2.29
C GLU A 102 10.56 -26.02 -0.90
N GLU A 103 9.92 -25.35 0.06
CA GLU A 103 9.67 -25.91 1.39
C GLU A 103 8.67 -27.07 1.27
N SER A 104 9.20 -28.28 1.44
CA SER A 104 8.43 -29.52 1.59
C SER A 104 7.71 -29.52 2.94
N ILE A 105 6.39 -29.32 2.90
CA ILE A 105 5.49 -29.54 4.03
C ILE A 105 5.35 -31.05 4.28
N SER A 106 5.94 -31.54 5.36
CA SER A 106 5.74 -32.92 5.82
C SER A 106 4.48 -32.99 6.69
N ASP A 107 3.40 -33.51 6.10
CA ASP A 107 2.24 -33.98 6.87
C ASP A 107 2.68 -35.12 7.79
N THR A 108 2.53 -34.92 9.08
CA THR A 108 2.59 -36.00 10.07
C THR A 108 1.15 -36.26 10.53
N ASP A 109 0.56 -37.28 9.93
CA ASP A 109 -0.55 -38.04 10.49
C ASP A 109 -0.09 -38.62 11.84
N ASP A 110 -0.74 -38.23 12.92
CA ASP A 110 -0.73 -39.02 14.16
C ASP A 110 -2.19 -39.26 14.57
N GLU A 111 -2.59 -40.50 14.34
CA GLU A 111 -3.87 -41.13 14.68
C GLU A 111 -3.86 -41.61 16.14
N LEU A 112 -5.07 -41.61 16.73
CA LEU A 112 -5.56 -42.30 17.96
C LEU A 112 -5.51 -41.55 19.31
#